data_AF-A0A5K1FX97-F1
#
_entry.id   AF-A0A5K1FX97-F1
#
_cell.length_a   1.000
_cell.length_b   1.000
_cell.length_c   1.000
_cell.angle_alpha   90.00
_cell.angle_beta   90.00
_cell.angle_gamma   90.00
#
_symmetry.space_group_name_H-M   'P 1'
#
loop_
_entity.id
_entity.type
_entity.pdbx_description
1 polymer ?
#
loop_
_entity_poly.entity_id
_entity_poly.type
_entity_poly.pdbx_seq_one_letter_code
_entity_poly.pdbx_strand_id
1 'polypeptide(L)'
;IRSAVAELKNAVRIFSQLSAVTSYHAHGFDEKKIETHVGYCKHLLEAAKVHCEAAEREEQQARQKIEVARQLVLAEEARRKAEEQRKFQ
;
A
#
# COMPACT_ATOMS: atom_id res chain seq x y z
N ILE A 1 5.73 -1.74 1.42
CA ILE A 1 5.11 -1.86 0.08
C ILE A 1 4.65 -0.51 -0.46
N ARG A 2 3.70 0.20 0.19
CA ARG A 2 3.19 1.51 -0.30
C ARG A 2 4.29 2.56 -0.55
N SER A 3 5.25 2.70 0.38
CA SER A 3 6.38 3.64 0.21
C SER A 3 7.28 3.25 -0.97
N ALA A 4 7.66 1.97 -1.09
CA ALA A 4 8.45 1.49 -2.23
C ALA A 4 7.74 1.72 -3.59
N VAL A 5 6.41 1.51 -3.67
CA VAL A 5 5.63 1.81 -4.88
C VAL A 5 5.58 3.31 -5.17
N ALA A 6 5.53 4.17 -4.14
CA ALA A 6 5.59 5.62 -4.32
C ALA A 6 6.96 6.08 -4.85
N GLU A 7 8.05 5.52 -4.33
CA GLU A 7 9.40 5.77 -4.84
C GLU A 7 9.55 5.31 -6.30
N LEU A 8 8.99 4.16 -6.63
CA LEU A 8 9.03 3.63 -8.00
C LEU A 8 8.23 4.49 -8.99
N LYS A 9 7.06 5.02 -8.59
CA LYS A 9 6.30 6.01 -9.38
C LYS A 9 7.11 7.29 -9.60
N ASN A 10 7.81 7.76 -8.56
CA ASN A 10 8.69 8.92 -8.68
C ASN A 10 9.85 8.65 -9.63
N ALA A 11 10.45 7.45 -9.60
CA ALA A 11 11.51 7.06 -10.53
C ALA A 11 11.03 7.09 -11.99
N VAL A 12 9.84 6.53 -12.29
CA VAL A 12 9.26 6.62 -13.64
C VAL A 12 9.10 8.08 -14.09
N ARG A 13 8.59 8.95 -13.21
CA ARG A 13 8.41 10.38 -13.51
C ARG A 13 9.75 11.04 -13.86
N ILE A 14 10.78 10.84 -13.03
CA ILE A 14 12.09 11.46 -13.22
C ILE A 14 12.77 10.94 -14.48
N PHE A 15 12.79 9.62 -14.71
CA PHE A 15 13.39 9.06 -15.92
C PHE A 15 12.67 9.48 -17.20
N SER A 16 11.34 9.62 -17.16
CA SER A 16 10.58 10.13 -18.32
C SER A 16 10.92 11.60 -18.61
N GLN A 17 11.10 12.42 -17.57
CA GLN A 17 11.56 13.80 -17.72
C GLN A 17 12.99 13.86 -18.27
N LEU A 18 13.89 13.00 -17.78
CA LEU A 18 15.25 12.89 -18.28
C LEU A 18 15.29 12.49 -19.76
N SER A 19 14.51 11.48 -20.16
CA SER A 19 14.40 11.06 -21.56
C SER A 19 13.89 12.18 -22.48
N ALA A 20 12.99 13.04 -22.00
CA ALA A 20 12.53 14.19 -22.79
C ALA A 20 13.62 15.25 -23.02
N VAL A 21 14.58 15.38 -22.10
CA VAL A 21 15.66 16.38 -22.18
C VAL A 21 16.98 15.83 -22.74
N THR A 22 17.15 14.50 -22.83
CA THR A 22 18.36 13.87 -23.40
C THR A 22 18.56 14.12 -24.89
N SER A 23 17.51 14.57 -25.59
CA SER A 23 17.61 15.06 -26.97
C SER A 23 18.62 16.21 -27.11
N TYR A 24 18.90 16.94 -26.02
CA TYR A 24 20.06 17.82 -25.90
C TYR A 24 21.30 17.00 -25.54
N HIS A 25 22.10 16.68 -26.56
CA HIS A 25 23.36 15.91 -26.48
C HIS A 25 24.44 16.53 -25.55
N ALA A 26 24.15 17.65 -24.90
CA ALA A 26 25.09 18.44 -24.10
C ALA A 26 25.42 17.83 -22.72
N HIS A 27 24.62 16.87 -22.22
CA HIS A 27 24.71 16.42 -20.83
C HIS A 27 25.25 14.99 -20.63
N GLY A 28 25.60 14.27 -21.70
CA GLY A 28 26.22 12.94 -21.59
C GLY A 28 25.31 11.84 -21.04
N PHE A 29 23.99 12.04 -21.04
CA PHE A 29 23.02 11.01 -20.65
C PHE A 29 22.81 10.01 -21.79
N ASP A 30 22.90 8.72 -21.46
CA ASP A 30 22.59 7.63 -22.39
C ASP A 30 21.08 7.43 -22.46
N GLU A 31 20.50 7.83 -23.59
CA GLU A 31 19.07 7.73 -23.87
C GLU A 31 18.55 6.29 -23.77
N LYS A 32 19.28 5.32 -24.34
CA LYS A 32 18.89 3.89 -24.30
C LYS A 32 18.87 3.36 -22.88
N LYS A 33 19.84 3.79 -22.06
CA LYS A 33 19.88 3.42 -20.65
C LYS A 33 18.68 4.00 -19.89
N ILE A 34 18.32 5.25 -20.16
CA ILE A 34 17.15 5.89 -19.53
C ILE A 34 15.85 5.19 -19.96
N GLU A 35 15.67 4.90 -21.25
CA GLU A 35 14.52 4.15 -21.76
C GLU A 35 14.40 2.78 -21.08
N THR A 36 15.52 2.08 -20.92
CA THR A 36 15.57 0.79 -20.21
C THR A 36 15.09 0.94 -18.76
N HIS A 37 15.52 1.99 -18.06
CA HIS A 37 15.06 2.26 -16.69
C HIS A 37 13.57 2.62 -16.64
N VAL A 38 13.04 3.40 -17.59
CA VAL A 38 11.60 3.69 -17.68
C VAL A 38 10.82 2.39 -17.87
N GLY A 39 11.24 1.53 -18.80
CA GLY A 39 10.59 0.25 -19.06
C GLY A 39 10.61 -0.68 -17.84
N TYR A 40 11.78 -0.81 -17.20
CA TYR A 40 11.95 -1.63 -16.01
C TYR A 40 11.08 -1.15 -14.84
N CYS A 41 11.07 0.16 -14.55
CA CYS A 41 10.26 0.71 -13.47
C CYS A 41 8.75 0.55 -13.74
N LYS A 42 8.30 0.66 -14.99
CA LYS A 42 6.92 0.38 -15.38
C LYS A 42 6.56 -1.10 -15.17
N HIS A 43 7.44 -2.02 -15.56
CA HIS A 43 7.25 -3.45 -15.34
C HIS A 43 7.14 -3.79 -13.86
N LEU A 44 8.04 -3.24 -13.03
CA LEU A 44 7.98 -3.42 -11.58
C LEU A 44 6.70 -2.84 -10.96
N LEU A 45 6.18 -1.71 -11.46
CA LEU A 45 4.91 -1.16 -11.00
C LEU A 45 3.74 -2.09 -11.30
N GLU A 46 3.75 -2.72 -12.48
CA GLU A 46 2.73 -3.70 -12.86
C GLU A 46 2.78 -4.91 -11.93
N ALA A 47 3.96 -5.48 -11.72
CA ALA A 47 4.16 -6.61 -10.82
C ALA A 47 3.77 -6.26 -9.36
N ALA A 48 4.02 -5.02 -8.93
CA ALA A 48 3.70 -4.57 -7.59
C ALA A 48 2.19 -4.47 -7.31
N LYS A 49 1.32 -4.41 -8.34
CA LYS A 49 -0.14 -4.32 -8.15
C LYS A 49 -0.70 -5.45 -7.30
N VAL A 50 -0.29 -6.69 -7.60
CA VAL A 50 -0.73 -7.88 -6.84
C VAL A 50 -0.35 -7.77 -5.37
N HIS A 51 0.83 -7.24 -5.08
CA HIS A 51 1.30 -7.02 -3.71
C HIS A 51 0.56 -5.88 -3.00
N CYS A 52 0.20 -4.81 -3.73
CA CYS A 52 -0.65 -3.75 -3.19
C CYS A 52 -2.05 -4.27 -2.83
N GLU A 53 -2.69 -5.00 -3.74
CA GLU A 53 -4.01 -5.59 -3.51
C GLU A 53 -4.00 -6.60 -2.37
N ALA A 54 -2.92 -7.39 -2.24
CA ALA A 54 -2.74 -8.30 -1.12
C ALA A 54 -2.63 -7.54 0.20
N ALA A 55 -1.81 -6.47 0.25
CA ALA A 55 -1.65 -5.65 1.43
C ALA A 55 -2.95 -4.93 1.84
N GLU A 56 -3.74 -4.45 0.88
CA GLU A 56 -5.05 -3.83 1.14
C GLU A 56 -6.06 -4.83 1.70
N ARG A 57 -6.11 -6.05 1.14
CA ARG A 57 -6.96 -7.12 1.65
C ARG A 57 -6.58 -7.52 3.08
N GLU A 58 -5.28 -7.66 3.36
CA GLU A 58 -4.80 -7.97 4.70
C GLU A 58 -5.14 -6.85 5.70
N GLU A 59 -4.96 -5.59 5.31
CA GLU A 59 -5.34 -4.44 6.14
C GLU A 59 -6.85 -4.45 6.45
N GLN A 60 -7.69 -4.75 5.46
CA GLN A 60 -9.14 -4.83 5.65
C GLN A 60 -9.53 -5.99 6.59
N GLN A 61 -8.92 -7.16 6.42
CA GLN A 61 -9.15 -8.29 7.32
C GLN A 61 -8.70 -7.99 8.75
N ALA A 62 -7.56 -7.34 8.92
CA ALA A 62 -7.07 -6.93 10.24
C ALA A 62 -8.04 -5.95 10.92
N ARG A 63 -8.54 -4.95 10.19
CA ARG A 63 -9.56 -4.01 10.68
C ARG A 63 -10.84 -4.72 11.12
N GLN A 64 -11.33 -5.66 10.31
CA GLN A 64 -12.51 -6.46 10.66
C GLN A 64 -12.30 -7.30 11.92
N LYS A 65 -11.15 -7.97 12.05
CA LYS A 65 -10.82 -8.76 13.24
C LYS A 65 -10.79 -7.89 14.50
N ILE A 66 -10.20 -6.70 14.43
CA ILE A 66 -10.16 -5.75 15.55
C ILE A 66 -11.58 -5.33 15.93
N GLU A 67 -12.43 -5.01 14.95
CA GLU A 67 -13.80 -4.59 15.23
C GLU A 67 -14.64 -5.72 15.84
N VAL A 68 -14.54 -6.95 15.32
CA VAL A 68 -15.22 -8.12 15.90
C VAL A 68 -14.77 -8.35 17.33
N ALA A 69 -13.46 -8.29 17.61
CA ALA A 69 -12.93 -8.44 18.96
C ALA A 69 -13.49 -7.37 19.91
N ARG A 70 -13.60 -6.12 19.44
CA ARG A 70 -14.20 -5.02 20.21
C ARG A 70 -15.66 -5.28 20.53
N GLN A 71 -16.45 -5.73 19.55
CA GLN A 71 -17.87 -6.04 19.75
C GLN A 71 -18.07 -7.20 20.73
N LEU A 72 -17.22 -8.23 20.67
CA LEU A 72 -17.25 -9.35 21.61
C LEU A 72 -17.00 -8.90 23.05
N VAL A 73 -16.01 -8.02 23.28
CA VAL A 73 -15.73 -7.46 24.61
C VAL A 73 -16.95 -6.70 25.14
N LEU A 74 -17.56 -5.83 24.32
CA LEU A 74 -18.75 -5.08 24.72
C LEU A 74 -19.93 -5.99 25.03
N ALA A 75 -20.15 -7.04 24.23
CA ALA A 75 -21.20 -8.02 24.47
C ALA A 75 -20.98 -8.81 25.76
N GLU A 76 -19.72 -9.19 26.05
CA GLU A 76 -19.38 -9.90 27.28
C GLU A 76 -19.56 -9.01 28.52
N GLU A 77 -19.17 -7.74 28.45
CA GLU A 77 -19.40 -6.76 29.52
C GLU A 77 -20.90 -6.55 29.78
N ALA A 78 -21.71 -6.42 28.72
CA ALA A 78 -23.16 -6.28 28.85
C ALA A 78 -23.80 -7.52 29.50
N ARG A 79 -23.34 -8.72 29.11
CA ARG A 79 -23.80 -9.97 29.73
C ARG A 79 -23.44 -10.02 31.22
N ARG A 80 -22.20 -9.69 31.59
CA ARG A 80 -21.78 -9.67 33.00
C ARG A 80 -22.63 -8.69 33.84
N LYS A 81 -22.88 -7.49 33.33
CA LYS A 81 -23.74 -6.49 34.01
C LYS A 81 -25.18 -7.00 34.19
N ALA A 82 -25.74 -7.67 33.18
CA ALA A 82 -27.09 -8.25 33.27
C ALA A 82 -27.16 -9.40 34.29
N GLU A 83 -26.13 -10.24 34.37
CA GLU A 83 -26.03 -11.31 35.38
C GLU A 83 -25.89 -10.74 36.79
N GLU A 84 -25.11 -9.68 36.98
CA GLU A 84 -25.02 -8.97 38.27
C GLU A 84 -26.37 -8.40 38.69
N GLN A 85 -27.09 -7.70 37.81
CA GLN A 85 -28.41 -7.16 38.12
C GLN A 85 -29.42 -8.24 38.52
N ARG A 86 -29.38 -9.42 37.90
CA ARG A 86 -30.24 -10.56 38.24
C ARG A 86 -29.93 -11.18 39.61
N LYS A 87 -28.71 -11.03 40.13
CA LYS A 87 -28.34 -11.54 41.46
C LYS A 87 -28.84 -10.65 42.60
N PHE A 88 -29.22 -9.40 42.31
CA PHE A 88 -29.70 -8.42 43.28
C PHE A 88 -31.22 -8.15 43.19
N GLN A 89 -31.95 -8.92 42.38
CA GLN A 89 -33.42 -9.00 42.36
C GLN A 89 -33.88 -10.29 43.05
#